data_AF-A0A9E3X2S7-F1
#
_entry.id   AF-A0A9E3X2S7-F1
#
_cell.length_a   1.000
_cell.length_b   1.000
_cell.length_c   1.000
_cell.angle_alpha   90.00
_cell.angle_beta   90.00
_cell.angle_gamma   90.00
#
_symmetry.space_group_name_H-M   'P 1'
#
loop_
_entity.id
_entity.type
_entity.pdbx_description
1 polymer ?
#
loop_
_entity_poly.entity_id
_entity_poly.type
_entity_poly.pdbx_seq_one_letter_code
_entity_poly.pdbx_strand_id
1 'polypeptide(L)' 'MNGILFGFYHLHQPWGILSAAVDGMLLYALPSRYFRSAWFGIIAHSGQSIYFTFLILGLVLGLA' A
#
# COMPACT_ATOMS: atom_id res chain seq x y z
N MET A 1 -5.07 1.89 -11.73
CA MET A 1 -5.65 1.67 -10.38
C MET A 1 -6.61 2.81 -10.07
N ASN A 2 -7.73 2.54 -9.40
CA ASN A 2 -8.71 3.54 -8.94
C ASN A 2 -8.79 3.42 -7.41
N GLY A 3 -8.49 4.52 -6.69
CA GLY A 3 -8.45 4.52 -5.23
C GLY A 3 -9.79 4.16 -4.58
N ILE A 4 -10.92 4.68 -5.07
CA ILE A 4 -12.24 4.42 -4.49
C ILE A 4 -12.60 2.93 -4.58
N LEU A 5 -12.41 2.33 -5.76
CA LEU A 5 -12.65 0.90 -5.95
C LEU A 5 -11.71 0.06 -5.08
N PHE A 6 -10.46 0.49 -4.92
CA PHE A 6 -9.49 -0.17 -4.06
C PHE A 6 -9.87 -0.07 -2.58
N GLY A 7 -10.41 1.06 -2.13
CA GLY A 7 -10.98 1.20 -0.78
C GLY A 7 -12.15 0.23 -0.55
N PHE A 8 -13.11 0.17 -1.46
CA PHE A 8 -14.25 -0.75 -1.34
C PHE A 8 -13.89 -2.23 -1.53
N TYR A 9 -12.73 -2.56 -2.07
CA TYR A 9 -12.20 -3.92 -2.02
C TYR A 9 -11.91 -4.38 -0.57
N HIS A 10 -11.71 -3.44 0.36
CA HIS A 10 -11.39 -3.71 1.78
C HIS A 10 -12.62 -3.73 2.69
N LEU A 11 -13.80 -4.12 2.20
CA LEU A 11 -15.01 -4.26 3.03
C LEU A 11 -14.82 -5.22 4.23
N HIS A 12 -13.90 -6.18 4.12
CA HIS A 12 -13.54 -7.09 5.20
C HIS A 12 -12.77 -6.42 6.36
N GLN A 13 -12.24 -5.21 6.15
CA GLN A 13 -11.53 -4.39 7.12
C GLN A 13 -12.03 -2.95 7.04
N PRO A 14 -13.25 -2.68 7.56
CA PRO A 14 -13.92 -1.40 7.35
C PRO A 14 -13.13 -0.19 7.87
N TRP A 15 -12.36 -0.36 8.94
CA TRP A 15 -11.46 0.67 9.49
C TRP A 15 -10.34 1.08 8.52
N GLY A 16 -9.97 0.22 7.55
CA GLY A 16 -8.93 0.47 6.57
C GLY A 16 -9.44 1.01 5.23
N ILE A 17 -10.76 1.14 5.03
CA ILE A 17 -11.32 1.56 3.72
C ILE A 17 -10.82 2.95 3.32
N LEU A 18 -10.84 3.90 4.25
CA LEU A 18 -10.45 5.28 3.97
C LEU A 18 -8.96 5.37 3.63
N SER A 19 -8.09 4.71 4.41
CA SER A 19 -6.65 4.68 4.13
C SER A 19 -6.37 3.97 2.81
N ALA A 20 -6.98 2.82 2.56
CA ALA A 20 -6.85 2.11 1.28
C ALA A 20 -7.27 3.00 0.10
N ALA A 21 -8.38 3.72 0.21
CA ALA A 21 -8.82 4.62 -0.87
C ALA A 21 -7.82 5.74 -1.16
N VAL A 22 -7.29 6.37 -0.10
CA VAL A 22 -6.32 7.46 -0.20
C VAL A 22 -4.98 6.95 -0.73
N ASP A 23 -4.44 5.87 -0.17
CA ASP A 23 -3.16 5.27 -0.60
C ASP A 23 -3.24 4.75 -2.04
N GLY A 24 -4.34 4.08 -2.37
CA GLY A 24 -4.62 3.60 -3.73
C GLY A 24 -4.61 4.72 -4.77
N MET A 25 -5.12 5.89 -4.40
CA MET A 25 -5.14 7.08 -5.26
C MET A 25 -3.76 7.75 -5.32
N LEU A 26 -3.19 8.11 -4.17
CA LEU A 26 -2.03 8.99 -4.07
C LEU A 26 -0.70 8.25 -4.22
N LEU A 27 -0.57 7.05 -3.66
CA LEU A 27 0.69 6.31 -3.62
C LEU A 27 0.80 5.32 -4.78
N TYR A 28 -0.32 4.80 -5.28
CA TYR A 28 -0.30 3.79 -6.34
C TYR A 28 -0.71 4.36 -7.70
N ALA A 29 -1.92 4.94 -7.81
CA ALA A 29 -2.47 5.38 -9.08
C ALA A 29 -1.77 6.64 -9.64
N LEU A 30 -1.52 7.64 -8.80
CA LEU A 30 -0.94 8.91 -9.22
C LEU A 30 0.50 8.78 -9.75
N PRO A 31 1.44 8.08 -9.08
CA PRO A 31 2.79 7.87 -9.61
C PRO A 31 2.77 7.01 -10.88
N SER A 32 1.95 5.95 -10.90
CA SER A 32 1.80 5.09 -12.08
C SER A 32 1.29 5.87 -13.30
N ARG A 33 0.40 6.84 -13.09
CA ARG A 33 -0.08 7.74 -14.15
C ARG A 33 0.98 8.75 -14.57
N TYR A 34 1.66 9.39 -13.61
CA TYR A 34 2.66 10.43 -13.89
C TYR A 34 3.82 9.88 -14.71
N PHE A 35 4.37 8.73 -14.29
CA PHE A 35 5.48 8.06 -14.98
C PHE A 35 5.03 7.12 -16.11
N ARG A 36 3.71 6.99 -16.34
CA ARG A 36 3.09 6.09 -17.32
C ARG A 36 3.61 4.65 -17.22
N SER A 37 3.87 4.18 -16.00
CA SER A 37 4.49 2.90 -15.73
C SER A 37 3.92 2.30 -14.46
N ALA A 38 3.39 1.08 -14.56
CA ALA A 38 2.84 0.35 -13.41
C ALA A 38 3.90 0.04 -12.35
N TRP A 39 5.20 0.04 -12.72
CA TRP A 39 6.30 -0.23 -11.81
C TRP A 39 6.31 0.67 -10.59
N PHE A 40 5.95 1.95 -10.71
CA PHE A 40 5.96 2.86 -9.58
C PHE A 40 4.92 2.50 -8.52
N GLY A 41 3.72 2.10 -8.93
CA GLY A 41 2.71 1.57 -8.00
C GLY A 41 3.14 0.24 -7.38
N ILE A 42 3.74 -0.66 -8.16
CA ILE A 42 4.24 -1.96 -7.66
C ILE A 42 5.34 -1.76 -6.62
N ILE A 43 6.33 -0.89 -6.89
CA ILE A 43 7.43 -0.60 -5.96
C ILE A 43 6.87 -0.02 -4.65
N ALA A 44 5.97 0.96 -4.73
CA ALA A 44 5.36 1.56 -3.54
C ALA A 44 4.58 0.53 -2.71
N HIS A 45 3.78 -0.33 -3.37
CA HIS A 45 2.99 -1.35 -2.70
C HIS A 45 3.88 -2.46 -2.09
N SER A 46 4.85 -2.97 -2.84
CA SER A 46 5.77 -4.03 -2.37
C SER A 46 6.72 -3.54 -1.27
N GLY A 47 7.13 -2.26 -1.33
CA GLY A 47 8.00 -1.65 -0.33
C GLY A 47 7.38 -1.65 1.07
N GLN A 48 6.07 -1.41 1.17
CA GLN A 48 5.33 -1.49 2.42
C GLN A 48 5.41 -2.90 3.04
N SER A 49 5.19 -3.95 2.23
CA SER A 49 5.30 -5.34 2.70
C SER A 49 6.70 -5.69 3.18
N ILE A 50 7.74 -5.25 2.45
CA ILE A 50 9.14 -5.47 2.84
C ILE A 50 9.43 -4.77 4.19
N TYR A 51 9.03 -3.51 4.34
CA TYR A 51 9.22 -2.75 5.57
C TYR A 51 8.59 -3.45 6.77
N PHE A 52 7.31 -3.83 6.68
CA PHE A 52 6.64 -4.52 7.79
C PHE A 52 7.22 -5.90 8.06
N THR A 53 7.72 -6.60 7.04
CA THR A 53 8.39 -7.89 7.23
C THR A 53 9.62 -7.73 8.12
N PHE A 54 10.52 -6.80 7.81
CA PHE A 54 11.71 -6.58 8.63
C PHE A 54 11.39 -5.99 10.00
N LEU A 55 10.39 -5.10 10.10
CA LEU A 55 9.93 -4.56 11.38
C LEU A 55 9.42 -5.68 12.30
N ILE A 56 8.56 -6.55 11.79
CA ILE A 56 8.01 -7.67 12.56
C ILE A 56 9.10 -8.67 12.92
N LEU A 57 10.00 -8.99 11.99
CA LEU A 57 11.15 -9.86 12.27
C LEU A 57 12.06 -9.28 13.36
N GLY A 58 12.36 -7.98 13.31
CA GLY A 58 13.15 -7.30 14.33
C GLY A 58 12.49 -7.37 15.71
N LEU A 59 11.18 -7.13 15.78
CA LEU A 59 10.39 -7.24 17.00
C LEU A 59 10.42 -8.66 17.57
N VAL A 60 10.22 -9.69 16.74
CA VAL A 60 10.21 -11.10 17.17
C VAL A 60 11.60 -11.55 17.64
N LEU A 61 12.67 -11.03 17.05
CA LEU A 61 14.05 -11.35 17.41
C LEU A 61 14.59 -10.49 18.58
N GLY A 62 13.83 -9.53 19.09
CA GLY A 62 14.26 -8.61 20.16
C GLY A 62 15.33 -7.61 19.73
N LEU A 63 15.37 -7.27 18.45
CA LEU A 63 16.31 -6.30 17.85
C LEU A 63 15.76 -4.86 17.87
N ALA A 64 14.51 -4.67 18.29
CA ALA A 64 13.77 -3.42 18.34
C ALA A 64 12.86 -3.36 19.58
#